data_AF-A0A368KMS5-F1
#
_entry.id   AF-A0A368KMS5-F1
#
_cell.length_a   1.000
_cell.length_b   1.000
_cell.length_c   1.000
_cell.angle_alpha   90.00
_cell.angle_beta   90.00
_cell.angle_gamma   90.00
#
_symmetry.space_group_name_H-M   'P 1'
#
loop_
_entity.id
_entity.type
_entity.pdbx_description
1 polymer ?
#
loop_
_entity_poly.entity_id
_entity_poly.type
_entity_poly.pdbx_seq_one_letter_code
_entity_poly.pdbx_strand_id
1 'polypeptide(L)'
;MRIKTIFLLALILMSLLGGMLAISGQIVRWHDSSPLNVYPITSTLSNDAIVPAPSFVFFYVEGHFEIGFNMLRIDGNGEAKYLVHVPIKNPRSIEQRLASFTLSEQELSDLGHALRDSNFANMPDGYSTGVVDGMYAGMHVLSQGKRKVVTCDDYFPPEFVALQGYLSQHILAPQQAVIDRAEPVSQQEIEQIFSPVP
;
A
#
# COMPACT_ATOMS: atom_id res chain seq x y z
N MET A 1 29.58 -35.01 47.10
CA MET A 1 28.14 -35.32 46.89
C MET A 1 27.45 -34.02 46.53
N ARG A 2 27.13 -33.77 45.25
CA ARG A 2 25.77 -33.69 44.64
C ARG A 2 24.86 -32.74 45.46
N ILE A 3 24.30 -31.64 44.92
CA ILE A 3 23.30 -31.56 43.84
C ILE A 3 23.21 -30.12 43.26
N LYS A 4 23.34 -30.01 41.92
CA LYS A 4 22.56 -29.27 40.90
C LYS A 4 21.82 -27.95 41.29
N THR A 5 22.04 -26.83 40.57
CA THR A 5 21.35 -26.35 39.33
C THR A 5 19.92 -25.80 39.56
N ILE A 6 19.63 -24.67 38.90
CA ILE A 6 18.33 -24.05 38.51
C ILE A 6 18.07 -22.71 39.24
N PHE A 7 18.35 -21.54 38.63
CA PHE A 7 17.56 -20.79 37.64
C PHE A 7 16.17 -20.33 38.13
N LEU A 8 15.93 -19.01 38.00
CA LEU A 8 14.62 -18.39 37.72
C LEU A 8 13.52 -18.53 38.78
N LEU A 9 13.19 -17.45 39.50
CA LEU A 9 11.84 -17.04 39.96
C LEU A 9 11.97 -16.14 41.21
N ALA A 10 11.96 -14.82 41.00
CA ALA A 10 11.36 -13.81 41.90
C ALA A 10 11.87 -12.40 41.52
N LEU A 11 11.67 -12.02 40.27
CA LEU A 11 11.57 -10.61 39.90
C LEU A 11 10.23 -10.41 39.19
N ILE A 12 9.16 -10.79 39.89
CA ILE A 12 7.77 -10.50 39.56
C ILE A 12 7.28 -9.60 40.69
N LEU A 13 7.42 -8.29 40.51
CA LEU A 13 6.52 -7.22 40.96
C LEU A 13 7.26 -5.88 40.78
N MET A 14 7.38 -5.42 39.54
CA MET A 14 7.32 -3.98 39.15
C MET A 14 7.51 -3.80 37.63
N SER A 15 6.93 -4.70 36.84
CA SER A 15 6.80 -4.58 35.38
C SER A 15 5.32 -4.38 35.01
N LEU A 16 4.69 -3.39 35.67
CA LEU A 16 3.30 -2.99 35.45
C LEU A 16 3.13 -1.49 35.79
N LEU A 17 3.99 -0.65 35.24
CA LEU A 17 3.78 0.81 35.10
C LEU A 17 4.87 1.33 34.15
N GLY A 18 4.52 1.57 32.89
CA GLY A 18 5.48 1.96 31.85
C GLY A 18 5.08 1.56 30.44
N GLY A 19 3.95 0.85 30.28
CA GLY A 19 3.27 0.70 29.01
C GLY A 19 2.35 1.90 28.75
N MET A 20 2.43 2.41 27.53
CA MET A 20 1.50 3.36 26.91
C MET A 20 1.61 4.82 27.39
N LEU A 21 2.63 5.52 26.91
CA LEU A 21 2.33 6.80 26.28
C LEU A 21 1.57 6.48 24.99
N ALA A 22 0.27 6.27 25.14
CA ALA A 22 -0.67 6.52 24.09
C ALA A 22 -0.49 8.00 23.74
N ILE A 23 0.17 8.29 22.63
CA ILE A 23 -0.06 9.53 21.88
C ILE A 23 -1.42 9.33 21.21
N SER A 24 -2.46 9.20 22.03
CA SER A 24 -3.85 9.23 21.62
C SER A 24 -4.28 10.69 21.70
N GLY A 25 -4.59 11.26 20.55
CA GLY A 25 -5.46 12.42 20.45
C GLY A 25 -4.79 13.74 20.79
N GLN A 26 -3.94 14.22 19.88
CA GLN A 26 -3.94 15.61 19.42
C GLN A 26 -2.98 15.74 18.24
N ILE A 27 -3.33 15.10 17.10
CA ILE A 27 -3.03 15.76 15.83
C ILE A 27 -3.87 17.02 15.90
N VAL A 28 -3.22 18.17 16.07
CA VAL A 28 -3.87 19.45 15.95
C VAL A 28 -4.47 19.47 14.54
N ARG A 29 -5.80 19.38 14.44
CA ARG A 29 -6.56 19.65 13.21
C ARG A 29 -6.37 21.11 12.84
N TRP A 30 -5.20 21.45 12.30
CA TRP A 30 -5.12 22.53 11.33
C TRP A 30 -5.76 21.96 10.06
N HIS A 31 -6.71 22.69 9.44
CA HIS A 31 -7.57 22.29 8.31
C HIS A 31 -9.00 21.86 8.62
N ASP A 32 -9.71 22.61 9.48
CA ASP A 32 -11.12 22.89 9.17
C ASP A 32 -11.15 24.01 8.12
N SER A 33 -11.07 23.67 6.82
CA SER A 33 -11.72 24.41 5.69
C SER A 33 -11.02 24.28 4.32
N SER A 34 -10.06 23.36 4.11
CA SER A 34 -9.61 23.17 2.73
C SER A 34 -10.74 22.47 1.93
N PRO A 35 -11.28 23.08 0.86
CA PRO A 35 -12.36 22.46 0.11
C PRO A 35 -11.85 21.17 -0.54
N LEU A 36 -12.64 20.11 -0.43
CA LEU A 36 -12.36 18.86 -1.14
C LEU A 36 -12.58 19.08 -2.64
N ASN A 37 -11.50 18.99 -3.42
CA ASN A 37 -11.55 18.93 -4.86
C ASN A 37 -11.74 17.47 -5.29
N VAL A 38 -12.78 17.23 -6.10
CA VAL A 38 -13.11 15.90 -6.64
C VAL A 38 -12.98 15.98 -8.16
N TYR A 39 -12.08 15.17 -8.74
CA TYR A 39 -11.87 15.13 -10.18
C TYR A 39 -12.87 14.17 -10.84
N PRO A 40 -13.57 14.59 -11.91
CA PRO A 40 -14.61 13.79 -12.52
C PRO A 40 -14.04 12.51 -13.13
N ILE A 41 -14.92 11.52 -13.30
CA ILE A 41 -14.58 10.24 -13.93
C ILE A 41 -14.34 10.46 -15.42
N THR A 42 -13.15 10.13 -15.92
CA THR A 42 -12.82 10.18 -17.35
C THR A 42 -12.70 8.80 -18.01
N SER A 43 -12.54 7.76 -17.19
CA SER A 43 -12.43 6.38 -17.66
C SER A 43 -13.75 5.84 -18.25
N THR A 44 -13.62 4.95 -19.24
CA THR A 44 -14.75 4.16 -19.78
C THR A 44 -14.76 2.71 -19.27
N LEU A 45 -13.89 2.38 -18.32
CA LEU A 45 -13.90 1.09 -17.63
C LEU A 45 -15.19 0.98 -16.80
N SER A 46 -15.88 -0.15 -16.88
CA SER A 46 -17.00 -0.47 -15.99
C SER A 46 -16.53 -1.48 -14.94
N ASN A 47 -17.19 -1.51 -13.78
CA ASN A 47 -16.83 -2.48 -12.73
C ASN A 47 -16.87 -3.92 -13.24
N ASP A 48 -17.91 -4.30 -13.98
CA ASP A 48 -18.04 -5.67 -14.51
C ASP A 48 -16.92 -6.04 -15.49
N ALA A 49 -16.23 -5.05 -16.08
CA ALA A 49 -15.09 -5.28 -16.95
C ALA A 49 -13.77 -5.44 -16.20
N ILE A 50 -13.71 -5.19 -14.88
CA ILE A 50 -12.53 -5.45 -14.05
C ILE A 50 -12.44 -6.96 -13.83
N VAL A 51 -11.85 -7.69 -14.78
CA VAL A 51 -11.68 -9.15 -14.68
C VAL A 51 -10.20 -9.47 -14.86
N PRO A 52 -9.62 -10.35 -14.01
CA PRO A 52 -8.29 -10.89 -14.26
C PRO A 52 -8.23 -11.61 -15.61
N ALA A 53 -7.29 -11.17 -16.43
CA ALA A 53 -7.01 -11.72 -17.75
C ALA A 53 -5.56 -11.35 -18.09
N PRO A 54 -4.92 -11.92 -19.12
CA PRO A 54 -3.53 -11.60 -19.45
C PRO A 54 -3.22 -10.11 -19.66
N SER A 55 -4.22 -9.30 -20.04
CA SER A 55 -4.12 -7.84 -20.20
C SER A 55 -4.42 -7.03 -18.94
N PHE A 56 -4.75 -7.71 -17.83
CA PHE A 56 -4.99 -7.07 -16.55
C PHE A 56 -3.68 -6.54 -15.98
N VAL A 57 -3.70 -5.30 -15.50
CA VAL A 57 -2.61 -4.74 -14.67
C VAL A 57 -3.25 -3.96 -13.54
N PHE A 58 -2.84 -4.27 -12.31
CA PHE A 58 -3.13 -3.47 -11.14
C PHE A 58 -1.84 -2.78 -10.69
N PHE A 59 -1.92 -1.48 -10.43
CA PHE A 59 -0.83 -0.71 -9.86
C PHE A 59 -1.34 0.09 -8.67
N TYR A 60 -0.59 0.05 -7.57
CA TYR A 60 -0.84 0.81 -6.36
C TYR A 60 0.42 1.58 -5.98
N VAL A 61 0.25 2.81 -5.53
CA VAL A 61 1.31 3.66 -5.01
C VAL A 61 0.82 4.34 -3.74
N GLU A 62 1.69 4.44 -2.74
CA GLU A 62 1.45 5.22 -1.53
C GLU A 62 2.74 5.82 -1.00
N GLY A 63 2.67 7.01 -0.42
CA GLY A 63 3.82 7.60 0.24
C GLY A 63 3.75 9.10 0.34
N HIS A 64 4.91 9.68 0.59
CA HIS A 64 5.08 11.09 0.89
C HIS A 64 6.30 11.60 0.14
N PHE A 65 6.25 12.82 -0.38
CA PHE A 65 7.33 13.34 -1.24
C PHE A 65 8.69 13.39 -0.54
N GLU A 66 8.74 13.60 0.78
CA GLU A 66 9.99 13.60 1.54
C GLU A 66 10.57 12.19 1.83
N ILE A 67 9.74 11.14 1.78
CA ILE A 67 10.11 9.77 2.20
C ILE A 67 10.22 8.84 0.98
N GLY A 68 9.53 9.17 -0.11
CA GLY A 68 9.37 8.30 -1.27
C GLY A 68 8.06 7.52 -1.23
N PHE A 69 7.93 6.60 -2.19
CA PHE A 69 6.67 5.96 -2.52
C PHE A 69 6.81 4.45 -2.62
N ASN A 70 6.08 3.71 -1.78
CA ASN A 70 5.92 2.29 -1.99
C ASN A 70 5.06 2.05 -3.23
N MET A 71 5.44 1.07 -4.04
CA MET A 71 4.75 0.77 -5.30
C MET A 71 4.49 -0.72 -5.42
N LEU A 72 3.25 -1.11 -5.71
CA LEU A 72 2.87 -2.48 -5.99
C LEU A 72 2.37 -2.56 -7.43
N ARG A 73 2.94 -3.45 -8.22
CA ARG A 73 2.43 -3.82 -9.55
C ARG A 73 2.06 -5.29 -9.53
N ILE A 74 0.88 -5.62 -10.06
CA ILE A 74 0.40 -6.99 -10.25
C ILE A 74 -0.06 -7.11 -11.69
N ASP A 75 0.55 -8.02 -12.44
CA ASP A 75 0.18 -8.33 -13.81
C ASP A 75 -0.87 -9.46 -13.85
N GLY A 76 -1.57 -9.59 -14.98
CA GLY A 76 -2.70 -10.51 -15.15
C GLY A 76 -2.37 -12.00 -15.12
N ASN A 77 -1.08 -12.35 -15.08
CA ASN A 77 -0.56 -13.71 -14.83
C ASN A 77 -0.26 -13.97 -13.34
N GLY A 78 -0.53 -13.00 -12.45
CA GLY A 78 -0.25 -13.07 -11.03
C GLY A 78 1.16 -12.64 -10.63
N GLU A 79 2.05 -12.30 -11.56
CA GLU A 79 3.37 -11.77 -11.23
C GLU A 79 3.22 -10.42 -10.51
N ALA A 80 3.86 -10.30 -9.35
CA ALA A 80 3.78 -9.12 -8.52
C ALA A 80 5.17 -8.59 -8.16
N LYS A 81 5.32 -7.27 -8.24
CA LYS A 81 6.52 -6.52 -7.86
C LYS A 81 6.13 -5.47 -6.83
N TYR A 82 6.80 -5.48 -5.68
CA TYR A 82 6.58 -4.51 -4.62
C TYR A 82 7.88 -3.77 -4.27
N LEU A 83 7.92 -2.48 -4.59
CA LEU A 83 8.97 -1.56 -4.21
C LEU A 83 8.69 -1.04 -2.80
N VAL A 84 9.63 -1.25 -1.88
CA VAL A 84 9.56 -0.77 -0.50
C VAL A 84 10.70 0.20 -0.20
N HIS A 85 10.39 1.27 0.51
CA HIS A 85 11.35 2.25 1.01
C HIS A 85 11.73 1.90 2.45
N VAL A 86 12.97 1.47 2.66
CA VAL A 86 13.46 1.04 3.98
C VAL A 86 14.43 2.09 4.54
N PRO A 87 14.16 2.63 5.75
CA PRO A 87 15.13 3.50 6.43
C PRO A 87 16.41 2.73 6.74
N ILE A 88 17.56 3.28 6.38
CA ILE A 88 18.86 2.70 6.77
C ILE A 88 19.43 3.45 7.99
N LYS A 89 20.59 3.01 8.50
CA LYS A 89 21.20 3.53 9.74
C LYS A 89 21.36 5.05 9.79
N ASN A 90 21.42 5.72 8.64
CA ASN A 90 21.31 7.18 8.55
C ASN A 90 19.83 7.56 8.42
N PRO A 91 19.23 8.30 9.38
CA PRO A 91 17.81 8.61 9.40
C PRO A 91 17.31 9.45 8.20
N ARG A 92 18.21 9.99 7.38
CA ARG A 92 17.88 10.69 6.12
C ARG A 92 18.15 9.86 4.86
N SER A 93 18.57 8.62 5.00
CA SER A 93 18.86 7.74 3.88
C SER A 93 17.82 6.63 3.84
N ILE A 94 17.28 6.45 2.65
CA ILE A 94 16.24 5.48 2.36
C ILE A 94 16.78 4.59 1.25
N GLU A 95 16.73 3.28 1.47
CA GLU A 95 17.11 2.29 0.47
C GLU A 95 15.84 1.73 -0.15
N GLN A 96 15.81 1.74 -1.48
CA GLN A 96 14.74 1.14 -2.26
C GLN A 96 15.04 -0.33 -2.47
N ARG A 97 14.10 -1.20 -2.12
CA ARG A 97 14.22 -2.65 -2.26
C ARG A 97 13.04 -3.21 -3.03
N LEU A 98 13.29 -4.25 -3.82
CA LEU A 98 12.26 -4.88 -4.65
C LEU A 98 11.94 -6.28 -4.17
N ALA A 99 10.70 -6.48 -3.73
CA ALA A 99 10.14 -7.80 -3.48
C ALA A 99 9.46 -8.32 -4.75
N SER A 100 9.65 -9.60 -5.06
CA SER A 100 9.00 -10.28 -6.18
C SER A 100 8.30 -11.53 -5.68
N PHE A 101 7.02 -11.67 -6.00
CA PHE A 101 6.20 -12.83 -5.63
C PHE A 101 5.13 -13.09 -6.69
N THR A 102 4.40 -14.18 -6.54
CA THR A 102 3.34 -14.58 -7.47
C THR A 102 2.07 -14.82 -6.69
N LEU A 103 0.98 -14.21 -7.15
CA LEU A 103 -0.36 -14.48 -6.69
C LEU A 103 -0.93 -15.70 -7.41
N SER A 104 -1.65 -16.53 -6.67
CA SER A 104 -2.50 -17.58 -7.24
C SER A 104 -3.63 -16.98 -8.08
N GLU A 105 -4.22 -17.79 -8.96
CA GLU A 105 -5.40 -17.41 -9.72
C GLU A 105 -6.56 -16.97 -8.81
N GLN A 106 -6.70 -17.61 -7.63
CA GLN A 106 -7.71 -17.25 -6.64
C GLN A 106 -7.44 -15.87 -6.04
N GLU A 107 -6.22 -15.58 -5.58
CA GLU A 107 -5.86 -14.26 -5.03
C GLU A 107 -6.04 -13.14 -6.06
N LEU A 108 -5.74 -13.40 -7.33
CA LEU A 108 -5.95 -12.46 -8.41
C LEU A 108 -7.45 -12.25 -8.70
N SER A 109 -8.24 -13.32 -8.68
CA SER A 109 -9.71 -13.26 -8.76
C SER A 109 -10.28 -12.42 -7.62
N ASP A 110 -9.84 -12.67 -6.40
CA ASP A 110 -10.30 -11.98 -5.19
C ASP A 110 -9.94 -10.49 -5.23
N LEU A 111 -8.76 -10.13 -5.76
CA LEU A 111 -8.41 -8.72 -6.03
C LEU A 111 -9.40 -8.08 -7.01
N GLY A 112 -9.75 -8.77 -8.09
CA GLY A 112 -10.78 -8.32 -9.02
C GLY A 112 -12.15 -8.14 -8.35
N HIS A 113 -12.53 -9.04 -7.45
CA HIS A 113 -13.75 -8.90 -6.65
C HIS A 113 -13.68 -7.70 -5.71
N ALA A 114 -12.61 -7.52 -4.95
CA ALA A 114 -12.43 -6.38 -4.05
C ALA A 114 -12.57 -5.04 -4.78
N LEU A 115 -12.00 -4.91 -5.98
CA LEU A 115 -12.13 -3.72 -6.82
C LEU A 115 -13.58 -3.46 -7.24
N ARG A 116 -14.33 -4.50 -7.64
CA ARG A 116 -15.74 -4.39 -8.03
C ARG A 116 -16.64 -4.06 -6.84
N ASP A 117 -16.43 -4.73 -5.71
CA ASP A 117 -17.19 -4.53 -4.49
C ASP A 117 -16.99 -3.13 -3.91
N SER A 118 -15.79 -2.56 -4.09
CA SER A 118 -15.49 -1.17 -3.73
C SER A 118 -15.97 -0.15 -4.78
N ASN A 119 -16.67 -0.60 -5.81
CA ASN A 119 -17.20 0.24 -6.88
C ASN A 119 -16.12 1.07 -7.61
N PHE A 120 -14.90 0.51 -7.75
CA PHE A 120 -13.68 1.25 -8.15
C PHE A 120 -13.81 2.01 -9.47
N ALA A 121 -14.45 1.42 -10.50
CA ALA A 121 -14.59 2.07 -11.80
C ALA A 121 -15.43 3.36 -11.72
N ASN A 122 -16.36 3.43 -10.76
CA ASN A 122 -17.25 4.56 -10.54
C ASN A 122 -16.75 5.55 -9.49
N MET A 123 -15.57 5.33 -8.90
CA MET A 123 -14.94 6.35 -8.07
C MET A 123 -14.52 7.54 -8.94
N PRO A 124 -14.65 8.80 -8.50
CA PRO A 124 -13.91 9.94 -9.04
C PRO A 124 -12.43 9.62 -9.35
N ASP A 125 -11.88 10.26 -10.39
CA ASP A 125 -10.49 10.03 -10.82
C ASP A 125 -9.48 10.57 -9.79
N GLY A 126 -9.91 11.47 -8.90
CA GLY A 126 -9.14 11.77 -7.73
C GLY A 126 -9.81 12.69 -6.71
N TYR A 127 -9.14 12.81 -5.58
CA TYR A 127 -9.55 13.57 -4.41
C TYR A 127 -8.36 14.35 -3.87
N SER A 128 -8.50 15.65 -3.70
CA SER A 128 -7.44 16.48 -3.10
C SER A 128 -8.02 17.53 -2.17
N THR A 129 -7.44 17.67 -0.98
CA THR A 129 -7.71 18.83 -0.12
C THR A 129 -6.75 19.99 -0.35
N GLY A 130 -5.77 19.83 -1.24
CA GLY A 130 -4.75 20.86 -1.51
C GLY A 130 -3.88 21.20 -0.31
N VAL A 131 -3.83 20.30 0.69
CA VAL A 131 -2.86 20.39 1.77
C VAL A 131 -1.47 20.13 1.18
N VAL A 132 -0.51 20.95 1.59
CA VAL A 132 0.86 20.87 1.10
C VAL A 132 1.58 19.83 1.92
N ASP A 133 2.39 19.01 1.24
CA ASP A 133 3.16 17.93 1.87
C ASP A 133 2.27 16.84 2.45
N GLY A 134 1.31 16.46 1.62
CA GLY A 134 0.31 15.46 1.92
C GLY A 134 0.76 14.03 1.76
N MET A 135 0.03 13.13 2.41
CA MET A 135 0.08 11.72 2.03
C MET A 135 -0.61 11.57 0.69
N TYR A 136 0.09 10.94 -0.25
CA TYR A 136 -0.45 10.62 -1.56
C TYR A 136 -0.62 9.12 -1.71
N ALA A 137 -1.74 8.71 -2.33
CA ALA A 137 -1.91 7.35 -2.82
C ALA A 137 -2.60 7.33 -4.17
N GLY A 138 -2.37 6.27 -4.94
CA GLY A 138 -3.00 6.07 -6.23
C GLY A 138 -3.23 4.61 -6.53
N MET A 139 -4.32 4.30 -7.21
CA MET A 139 -4.62 2.98 -7.75
C MET A 139 -4.93 3.09 -9.24
N HIS A 140 -4.28 2.28 -10.05
CA HIS A 140 -4.53 2.17 -11.48
C HIS A 140 -4.96 0.74 -11.80
N VAL A 141 -6.00 0.62 -12.63
CA VAL A 141 -6.47 -0.67 -13.15
C VAL A 141 -6.51 -0.57 -14.67
N LEU A 142 -5.78 -1.45 -15.35
CA LEU A 142 -5.96 -1.75 -16.76
C LEU A 142 -6.71 -3.09 -16.85
N SER A 143 -7.84 -3.11 -17.55
CA SER A 143 -8.51 -4.37 -17.90
C SER A 143 -9.22 -4.22 -19.24
N GLN A 144 -9.14 -5.24 -20.08
CA GLN A 144 -9.75 -5.25 -21.42
C GLN A 144 -9.37 -4.03 -22.28
N GLY A 145 -8.13 -3.53 -22.14
CA GLY A 145 -7.64 -2.36 -22.87
C GLY A 145 -8.20 -1.02 -22.39
N LYS A 146 -8.94 -1.01 -21.27
CA LYS A 146 -9.46 0.20 -20.64
C LYS A 146 -8.74 0.47 -19.33
N ARG A 147 -8.37 1.73 -19.12
CA ARG A 147 -7.64 2.18 -17.94
C ARG A 147 -8.53 3.01 -17.02
N LYS A 148 -8.45 2.75 -15.72
CA LYS A 148 -8.99 3.57 -14.64
C LYS A 148 -7.85 4.00 -13.72
N VAL A 149 -7.90 5.24 -13.27
CA VAL A 149 -6.97 5.81 -12.29
C VAL A 149 -7.81 6.48 -11.20
N VAL A 150 -7.42 6.27 -9.94
CA VAL A 150 -7.96 6.99 -8.79
C VAL A 150 -6.77 7.46 -7.96
N THR A 151 -6.64 8.76 -7.75
CA THR A 151 -5.60 9.35 -6.89
C THR A 151 -6.20 10.04 -5.67
N CYS A 152 -5.50 9.97 -4.54
CA CYS A 152 -5.89 10.57 -3.28
C CYS A 152 -4.72 11.40 -2.76
N ASP A 153 -5.02 12.64 -2.42
CA ASP A 153 -4.07 13.63 -1.90
C ASP A 153 -4.68 14.24 -0.63
N ASP A 154 -4.21 13.76 0.52
CA ASP A 154 -4.69 14.10 1.87
C ASP A 154 -6.16 13.82 2.19
N TYR A 155 -6.93 13.30 1.25
CA TYR A 155 -8.26 12.76 1.50
C TYR A 155 -8.41 11.40 0.84
N PHE A 156 -8.82 10.42 1.65
CA PHE A 156 -9.00 9.04 1.24
C PHE A 156 -10.47 8.66 1.46
N PRO A 157 -11.26 8.47 0.38
CA PRO A 157 -12.65 8.05 0.54
C PRO A 157 -12.72 6.63 1.14
N PRO A 158 -13.79 6.29 1.89
CA PRO A 158 -13.90 5.01 2.59
C PRO A 158 -13.65 3.79 1.71
N GLU A 159 -14.11 3.82 0.47
CA GLU A 159 -13.96 2.73 -0.50
C GLU A 159 -12.50 2.54 -0.92
N PHE A 160 -11.74 3.62 -1.06
CA PHE A 160 -10.30 3.55 -1.34
C PHE A 160 -9.54 3.01 -0.12
N VAL A 161 -9.91 3.46 1.09
CA VAL A 161 -9.34 2.94 2.35
C VAL A 161 -9.62 1.44 2.51
N ALA A 162 -10.81 0.99 2.14
CA ALA A 162 -11.15 -0.44 2.16
C ALA A 162 -10.25 -1.25 1.22
N LEU A 163 -9.99 -0.75 0.01
CA LEU A 163 -9.03 -1.37 -0.93
C LEU A 163 -7.61 -1.37 -0.38
N GLN A 164 -7.14 -0.28 0.24
CA GLN A 164 -5.82 -0.26 0.90
C GLN A 164 -5.74 -1.32 2.01
N GLY A 165 -6.80 -1.44 2.81
CA GLY A 165 -6.93 -2.50 3.82
C GLY A 165 -6.85 -3.89 3.21
N TYR A 166 -7.55 -4.13 2.09
CA TYR A 166 -7.50 -5.40 1.37
C TYR A 166 -6.08 -5.72 0.89
N LEU A 167 -5.39 -4.77 0.24
CA LEU A 167 -4.01 -4.97 -0.23
C LEU A 167 -3.08 -5.30 0.93
N SER A 168 -3.17 -4.55 2.03
CA SER A 168 -2.34 -4.78 3.22
C SER A 168 -2.55 -6.18 3.80
N GLN A 169 -3.81 -6.59 3.99
CA GLN A 169 -4.15 -7.82 4.70
C GLN A 169 -4.05 -9.08 3.84
N HIS A 170 -4.45 -9.00 2.58
CA HIS A 170 -4.62 -10.17 1.71
C HIS A 170 -3.54 -10.30 0.65
N ILE A 171 -2.82 -9.22 0.29
CA ILE A 171 -1.77 -9.26 -0.72
C ILE A 171 -0.39 -9.13 -0.09
N LEU A 172 -0.16 -8.13 0.77
CA LEU A 172 1.18 -7.82 1.27
C LEU A 172 1.54 -8.62 2.53
N ALA A 173 0.66 -8.69 3.53
CA ALA A 173 0.95 -9.39 4.78
C ALA A 173 1.32 -10.88 4.59
N PRO A 174 0.68 -11.66 3.69
CA PRO A 174 1.11 -13.04 3.42
C PRO A 174 2.54 -13.14 2.84
N GLN A 175 3.02 -12.06 2.23
CA GLN A 175 4.31 -11.99 1.54
C GLN A 175 5.40 -11.33 2.40
N GLN A 176 5.15 -11.07 3.69
CA GLN A 176 6.06 -10.32 4.56
C GLN A 176 7.48 -10.91 4.58
N ALA A 177 7.62 -12.23 4.64
CA ALA A 177 8.93 -12.89 4.63
C ALA A 177 9.70 -12.70 3.30
N VAL A 178 9.00 -12.44 2.19
CA VAL A 178 9.62 -12.08 0.90
C VAL A 178 10.00 -10.60 0.91
N ILE A 179 9.13 -9.74 1.43
CA ILE A 179 9.35 -8.29 1.53
C ILE A 179 10.55 -7.97 2.44
N ASP A 180 10.67 -8.65 3.58
CA ASP A 180 11.78 -8.47 4.53
C ASP A 180 13.14 -8.86 3.94
N ARG A 181 13.14 -9.72 2.92
CA ARG A 181 14.32 -10.19 2.18
C ARG A 181 14.46 -9.54 0.81
N ALA A 182 13.70 -8.48 0.54
CA ALA A 182 13.84 -7.73 -0.69
C ALA A 182 15.26 -7.17 -0.81
N GLU A 183 15.82 -7.25 -2.01
CA GLU A 183 17.18 -6.78 -2.30
C GLU A 183 17.14 -5.34 -2.81
N PRO A 184 18.22 -4.56 -2.62
CA PRO A 184 18.33 -3.22 -3.19
C PRO A 184 18.16 -3.24 -4.71
N VAL A 185 17.46 -2.23 -5.23
CA VAL A 185 17.16 -2.12 -6.66
C VAL A 185 17.66 -0.78 -7.21
N SER A 186 18.05 -0.77 -8.49
CA SER A 186 18.50 0.45 -9.15
C SER A 186 17.34 1.31 -9.65
N GLN A 187 17.54 2.62 -9.75
CA GLN A 187 16.54 3.54 -10.30
C GLN A 187 16.11 3.18 -11.73
N GLN A 188 17.05 2.72 -12.57
CA GLN A 188 16.75 2.29 -13.93
C GLN A 188 15.81 1.07 -13.95
N GLU A 189 16.01 0.13 -13.03
CA GLU A 189 15.16 -1.06 -12.92
C GLU A 189 13.76 -0.70 -12.39
N ILE A 190 13.67 0.22 -11.42
CA ILE A 190 12.40 0.78 -10.95
C ILE A 190 11.62 1.40 -12.12
N GLU A 191 12.28 2.24 -12.93
CA GLU A 191 11.66 2.88 -14.09
C GLU A 191 11.17 1.84 -15.10
N GLN A 192 11.92 0.76 -15.34
CA GLN A 192 11.49 -0.29 -16.26
C GLN A 192 10.25 -1.06 -15.76
N ILE A 193 10.19 -1.36 -14.46
CA ILE A 193 9.11 -2.15 -13.87
C ILE A 193 7.83 -1.31 -13.69
N PHE A 194 7.98 -0.08 -13.20
CA PHE A 194 6.88 0.78 -12.79
C PHE A 194 6.61 1.95 -13.74
N SER A 195 7.22 1.95 -14.93
CA SER A 195 6.82 2.87 -16.00
C SER A 195 5.30 2.79 -16.22
N PRO A 196 4.62 3.92 -16.41
CA PRO A 196 3.19 3.94 -16.67
C PRO A 196 2.87 3.02 -17.85
N VAL A 197 1.98 2.07 -17.64
CA VAL A 197 1.44 1.27 -18.75
C VAL A 197 0.72 2.25 -19.69
N PRO A 198 1.12 2.34 -20.97
CA PRO A 198 0.54 3.28 -21.92
C PRO A 198 -0.98 3.08 -22.11
#